data_AF-A0A7K2C7G6-F1
#
_entry.id   AF-A0A7K2C7G6-F1
#
_cell.length_a   1.000
_cell.length_b   1.000
_cell.length_c   1.000
_cell.angle_alpha   90.00
_cell.angle_beta   90.00
_cell.angle_gamma   90.00
#
_symmetry.space_group_name_H-M   'P 1'
#
loop_
_entity.id
_entity.type
_entity.pdbx_description
1 polymer ?
#
loop_
_entity_poly.entity_id
_entity_poly.type
_entity_poly.pdbx_seq_one_letter_code
_entity_poly.pdbx_strand_id
1 'polypeptide(L)'
;MPIHEEKDVKAELESVRSLDTLQPQVNQYPYFRLSSEYFELLTYELFDNSSPPSQHRSWNKVLLMSSGSDSARDITLYSNEKLVGIVQCKRQKNNFALSAVLKEVSKCILYSEVDDELPKLSGEVQYFLTLAGQPSKRATEFFGRPNAVTTSCLSALEEAVKEVLETYVQFKNIEYSFAISKVRGLIENMKFVLLRSEDIDAWLQNEQSIASRFFSHRHLVDSSTVEAQNVEMVQKLEALSLHLASVPFVTDVDLKFIRGRIESVPESQRVSLGFASIFGFPREMFVGKPNLEKLVTPLMTALNGLNMGYIEWTQEFARQRATNICTFSEVLTTVHPFARQMILPYLSLITADLALNNLSGDVMTKIIQKISSRGVYKNDAERLDFVCQQLTEQGIRYLNNDFSKVVGEGELLELKLALIKKSILGIKDENDLRTIIKKGREVLLPHLEVAAAELSEKFSCQPSIFIMGSSGLDSDEMLSRMVDTARALDEEQESKNIDGD
;
A
#
# COMPACT_ATOMS: atom_id res chain seq x y z
N MET A 1 25.53 52.68 -6.72
CA MET A 1 25.47 51.26 -6.32
C MET A 1 26.51 50.52 -7.12
N PRO A 2 27.45 49.77 -6.50
CA PRO A 2 28.41 49.01 -7.27
C PRO A 2 27.70 47.83 -7.95
N ILE A 3 28.03 47.61 -9.21
CA ILE A 3 27.56 46.48 -10.02
C ILE A 3 28.61 45.38 -9.83
N HIS A 4 28.21 44.25 -9.23
CA HIS A 4 29.10 43.10 -9.07
C HIS A 4 29.17 42.30 -10.38
N GLU A 5 30.38 42.02 -10.87
CA GLU A 5 30.61 41.20 -12.06
C GLU A 5 30.35 39.71 -11.77
N GLU A 6 29.91 38.95 -12.79
CA GLU A 6 29.54 37.52 -12.76
C GLU A 6 30.59 36.59 -12.09
N LYS A 7 31.85 37.04 -12.01
CA LYS A 7 32.95 36.32 -11.35
C LYS A 7 32.91 36.39 -9.82
N ASP A 8 32.40 37.48 -9.24
CA ASP A 8 32.34 37.68 -7.79
C ASP A 8 31.25 36.81 -7.14
N VAL A 9 30.12 36.62 -7.83
CA VAL A 9 29.00 35.78 -7.36
C VAL A 9 29.41 34.30 -7.29
N LYS A 10 30.26 33.85 -8.22
CA LYS A 10 30.69 32.44 -8.29
C LYS A 10 31.66 32.08 -7.17
N ALA A 11 32.52 33.03 -6.77
CA ALA A 11 33.43 32.88 -5.65
C ALA A 11 32.69 32.93 -4.30
N GLU A 12 31.64 33.75 -4.17
CA GLU A 12 30.77 33.75 -2.98
C GLU A 12 30.00 32.44 -2.81
N LEU A 13 29.49 31.84 -3.90
CA LEU A 13 28.79 30.55 -3.87
C LEU A 13 29.69 29.37 -3.47
N GLU A 14 30.97 29.37 -3.86
CA GLU A 14 31.95 28.34 -3.46
C GLU A 14 32.36 28.46 -1.98
N SER A 15 32.11 29.61 -1.33
CA SER A 15 32.41 29.84 0.08
C SER A 15 31.29 29.42 1.05
N VAL A 16 30.12 29.04 0.53
CA VAL A 16 28.99 28.55 1.32
C VAL A 16 29.30 27.15 1.84
N ARG A 17 29.72 27.05 3.11
CA ARG A 17 29.79 25.77 3.82
C ARG A 17 28.38 25.30 4.14
N SER A 18 28.05 24.07 3.73
CA SER A 18 26.79 23.42 4.10
C SER A 18 26.66 23.40 5.62
N LEU A 19 25.61 24.05 6.13
CA LEU A 19 25.17 23.83 7.50
C LEU A 19 24.57 22.42 7.56
N ASP A 20 25.06 21.58 8.47
CA ASP A 20 24.43 20.32 8.87
C ASP A 20 23.09 20.61 9.56
N THR A 21 22.10 20.98 8.75
CA THR A 21 20.70 20.80 9.07
C THR A 21 20.20 19.77 8.08
N LEU A 22 20.25 18.50 8.47
CA LEU A 22 19.46 17.43 7.85
C LEU A 22 17.98 17.74 8.07
N GLN A 23 17.43 18.68 7.29
CA GLN A 23 16.03 18.60 6.90
C GLN A 23 16.00 17.73 5.65
N PRO A 24 15.29 16.60 5.66
CA PRO A 24 15.15 15.81 4.45
C PRO A 24 14.35 16.67 3.46
N GLN A 25 14.93 17.03 2.32
CA GLN A 25 14.20 17.65 1.22
C GLN A 25 13.18 16.64 0.67
N VAL A 26 12.04 16.51 1.33
CA VAL A 26 10.87 15.74 0.89
C VAL A 26 9.82 16.74 0.43
N ASN A 27 10.10 17.48 -0.64
CA ASN A 27 9.23 18.58 -1.09
C ASN A 27 8.71 18.38 -2.52
N GLN A 28 8.74 17.15 -3.07
CA GLN A 28 8.15 16.87 -4.37
C GLN A 28 6.77 16.23 -4.22
N TYR A 29 5.74 16.87 -4.80
CA TYR A 29 4.40 16.31 -4.82
C TYR A 29 4.28 15.20 -5.89
N PRO A 30 3.55 14.10 -5.62
CA PRO A 30 3.50 12.95 -6.51
C PRO A 30 2.49 13.14 -7.66
N TYR A 31 2.73 14.10 -8.56
CA TYR A 31 1.80 14.48 -9.65
C TYR A 31 1.33 13.31 -10.53
N PHE A 32 2.15 12.28 -10.75
CA PHE A 32 1.76 11.10 -11.53
C PHE A 32 0.75 10.17 -10.83
N ARG A 33 0.46 10.39 -9.55
CA ARG A 33 -0.65 9.75 -8.83
C ARG A 33 -1.99 10.43 -9.10
N LEU A 34 -1.99 11.68 -9.56
CA LEU A 34 -3.21 12.34 -10.04
C LEU A 34 -3.59 11.78 -11.42
N SER A 35 -4.89 11.75 -11.70
CA SER A 35 -5.39 11.59 -13.07
C SER A 35 -5.06 12.85 -13.89
N SER A 36 -5.21 12.80 -15.20
CA SER A 36 -4.94 13.97 -16.06
C SER A 36 -5.92 15.11 -15.72
N GLU A 37 -7.18 14.77 -15.47
CA GLU A 37 -8.26 15.69 -15.09
C GLU A 37 -7.98 16.34 -13.72
N TYR A 38 -7.48 15.56 -12.74
CA TYR A 38 -7.12 16.11 -11.44
C TYR A 38 -5.87 17.00 -11.48
N PHE A 39 -4.94 16.76 -12.41
CA PHE A 39 -3.78 17.64 -12.61
C PHE A 39 -4.19 18.97 -13.26
N GLU A 40 -5.15 18.96 -14.17
CA GLU A 40 -5.77 20.16 -14.73
C GLU A 40 -6.50 20.97 -13.65
N LEU A 41 -7.31 20.31 -12.81
CA LEU A 41 -8.02 20.95 -11.69
C LEU A 41 -7.06 21.57 -10.65
N LEU A 42 -5.95 20.87 -10.35
CA LEU A 42 -4.89 21.41 -9.49
C LEU A 42 -4.32 22.70 -10.07
N THR A 43 -4.01 22.68 -11.36
CA THR A 43 -3.44 23.84 -12.06
C THR A 43 -4.45 24.98 -12.10
N TYR A 44 -5.74 24.68 -12.35
CA TYR A 44 -6.81 25.67 -12.32
C TYR A 44 -6.90 26.37 -10.96
N GLU A 45 -6.95 25.60 -9.87
CA GLU A 45 -7.01 26.16 -8.51
C GLU A 45 -5.80 27.06 -8.23
N LEU A 46 -4.59 26.65 -8.62
CA LEU A 46 -3.39 27.47 -8.44
C LEU A 46 -3.53 28.83 -9.15
N PHE A 47 -3.92 28.85 -10.43
CA PHE A 47 -4.11 30.08 -11.19
C PHE A 47 -5.29 30.94 -10.71
N ASP A 48 -6.37 30.32 -10.20
CA ASP A 48 -7.54 31.04 -9.71
C ASP A 48 -7.27 31.74 -8.38
N ASN A 49 -6.54 31.07 -7.48
CA ASN A 49 -6.25 31.60 -6.16
C ASN A 49 -5.03 32.53 -6.17
N SER A 50 -4.04 32.30 -7.03
CA SER A 50 -2.74 32.98 -6.95
C SER A 50 -2.02 33.07 -8.31
N SER A 51 -0.71 33.34 -8.31
CA SER A 51 0.14 33.32 -9.50
C SER A 51 1.45 32.56 -9.23
N PRO A 52 2.09 32.01 -10.28
CA PRO A 52 3.38 31.35 -10.12
C PRO A 52 4.38 32.27 -9.39
N PRO A 53 5.24 31.77 -8.49
CA PRO A 53 6.13 32.61 -7.68
C PRO A 53 7.03 33.57 -8.48
N SER A 54 7.35 33.23 -9.73
CA SER A 54 8.17 34.03 -10.65
C SER A 54 7.37 34.97 -11.57
N GLN A 55 6.05 35.07 -11.40
CA GLN A 55 5.15 35.81 -12.28
C GLN A 55 4.23 36.74 -11.49
N HIS A 56 4.06 37.96 -11.99
CA HIS A 56 3.03 38.87 -11.49
C HIS A 56 1.66 38.46 -12.04
N ARG A 57 0.65 38.34 -11.18
CA ARG A 57 -0.73 38.05 -11.59
C ARG A 57 -1.29 39.15 -12.49
N SER A 58 -1.60 38.83 -13.74
CA SER A 58 -2.13 39.78 -14.74
C SER A 58 -3.62 39.60 -15.03
N TRP A 59 -4.28 38.65 -14.36
CA TRP A 59 -5.67 38.23 -14.58
C TRP A 59 -6.53 38.35 -13.31
N ASN A 60 -7.83 38.58 -13.49
CA ASN A 60 -8.84 38.64 -12.43
C ASN A 60 -9.92 37.55 -12.55
N LYS A 61 -9.96 36.79 -13.66
CA LYS A 61 -10.91 35.70 -13.88
C LYS A 61 -10.21 34.52 -14.54
N VAL A 62 -10.48 33.32 -14.04
CA VAL A 62 -9.94 32.04 -14.54
C VAL A 62 -11.11 31.16 -14.95
N LEU A 63 -11.02 30.50 -16.09
CA LEU A 63 -12.04 29.57 -16.59
C LEU A 63 -11.38 28.25 -16.98
N LEU A 64 -11.89 27.15 -16.41
CA LEU A 64 -11.56 25.79 -16.84
C LEU A 64 -12.40 25.44 -18.08
N MET A 65 -11.76 24.93 -19.12
CA MET A 65 -12.45 24.49 -20.33
C MET A 65 -13.05 23.09 -20.10
N SER A 66 -14.27 22.85 -20.59
CA SER A 66 -14.96 21.57 -20.40
C SER A 66 -14.19 20.41 -21.04
N SER A 67 -14.04 19.32 -20.29
CA SER A 67 -13.41 18.07 -20.73
C SER A 67 -14.04 17.55 -22.02
N GLY A 68 -13.32 17.63 -23.15
CA GLY A 68 -13.75 17.09 -24.45
C GLY A 68 -13.40 17.95 -25.66
N SER A 69 -13.12 19.25 -25.51
CA SER A 69 -12.62 20.09 -26.61
C SER A 69 -11.09 20.05 -26.67
N ASP A 70 -10.52 19.34 -27.65
CA ASP A 70 -9.07 19.27 -27.86
C ASP A 70 -8.51 20.56 -28.52
N SER A 71 -8.75 21.71 -27.89
CA SER A 71 -8.38 23.04 -28.41
C SER A 71 -6.99 23.52 -27.98
N ALA A 72 -6.23 22.69 -27.24
CA ALA A 72 -5.00 23.09 -26.53
C ALA A 72 -5.19 24.31 -25.62
N ARG A 73 -6.31 24.33 -24.89
CA ARG A 73 -6.65 25.33 -23.88
C ARG A 73 -7.35 24.61 -22.75
N ASP A 74 -6.60 24.22 -21.72
CA ASP A 74 -7.23 23.57 -20.56
C ASP A 74 -7.80 24.65 -19.63
N ILE A 75 -7.08 25.78 -19.47
CA ILE A 75 -7.50 26.92 -18.65
C ILE A 75 -7.27 28.23 -19.41
N THR A 76 -8.19 29.19 -19.25
CA THR A 76 -8.09 30.54 -19.83
C THR A 76 -8.13 31.62 -18.75
N LEU A 77 -7.30 32.65 -18.92
CA LEU A 77 -7.07 33.72 -17.95
C LEU A 77 -7.51 35.05 -18.55
N TYR A 78 -8.39 35.78 -17.86
CA TYR A 78 -8.95 37.04 -18.32
C TYR A 78 -8.64 38.19 -17.37
N SER A 79 -8.54 39.38 -17.93
CA SER A 79 -8.45 40.66 -17.20
C SER A 79 -9.39 41.64 -17.86
N ASN A 80 -10.39 42.12 -17.10
CA ASN A 80 -11.44 43.02 -17.63
C ASN A 80 -12.06 42.50 -18.93
N GLU A 81 -12.47 41.23 -18.93
CA GLU A 81 -13.08 40.52 -20.09
C GLU A 81 -12.15 40.28 -21.29
N LYS A 82 -10.91 40.77 -21.25
CA LYS A 82 -9.89 40.50 -22.27
C LYS A 82 -9.11 39.23 -21.91
N LEU A 83 -8.94 38.32 -22.87
CA LEU A 83 -8.07 37.16 -22.72
C LEU A 83 -6.61 37.63 -22.59
N VAL A 84 -5.96 37.30 -21.48
CA VAL A 84 -4.57 37.66 -21.18
C VAL A 84 -3.65 36.45 -21.03
N GLY A 85 -4.20 35.24 -20.84
CA GLY A 85 -3.38 34.05 -20.77
C GLY A 85 -4.13 32.74 -21.06
N ILE A 86 -3.36 31.72 -21.43
CA ILE A 86 -3.82 30.35 -21.70
C ILE A 86 -2.88 29.39 -20.98
N VAL A 87 -3.44 28.36 -20.35
CA VAL A 87 -2.67 27.30 -19.71
C VAL A 87 -3.00 25.96 -20.38
N GLN A 88 -1.96 25.25 -20.76
CA GLN A 88 -2.02 23.85 -21.19
C GLN A 88 -1.30 22.99 -20.16
N CYS A 89 -1.97 21.95 -19.69
CA CYS A 89 -1.46 20.96 -18.75
C CYS A 89 -1.05 19.69 -19.51
N LYS A 90 0.11 19.10 -19.18
CA LYS A 90 0.53 17.79 -19.70
C LYS A 90 1.15 16.92 -18.61
N ARG A 91 0.54 15.74 -18.43
CA ARG A 91 0.92 14.72 -17.43
C ARG A 91 1.62 13.52 -18.07
N GLN A 92 2.76 13.73 -18.72
CA GLN A 92 3.53 12.67 -19.38
C GLN A 92 4.81 12.34 -18.60
N LYS A 93 5.14 11.05 -18.46
CA LYS A 93 6.35 10.59 -17.74
C LYS A 93 7.64 10.77 -18.54
N ASN A 94 7.54 10.72 -19.86
CA ASN A 94 8.68 10.93 -20.75
C ASN A 94 8.97 12.42 -20.93
N ASN A 95 10.20 12.75 -21.34
CA ASN A 95 10.58 14.13 -21.57
C ASN A 95 9.70 14.80 -22.64
N PHE A 96 9.10 15.94 -22.31
CA PHE A 96 8.23 16.68 -23.24
C PHE A 96 9.07 17.33 -24.35
N ALA A 97 8.95 16.80 -25.57
CA ALA A 97 9.79 17.18 -26.71
C ALA A 97 9.37 18.53 -27.32
N LEU A 98 10.31 19.21 -27.99
CA LEU A 98 10.03 20.46 -28.72
C LEU A 98 8.90 20.27 -29.77
N SER A 99 8.89 19.16 -30.50
CA SER A 99 7.84 18.88 -31.48
C SER A 99 6.44 18.84 -30.84
N ALA A 100 6.32 18.24 -29.66
CA ALA A 100 5.07 18.22 -28.90
C ALA A 100 4.66 19.64 -28.43
N VAL A 101 5.62 20.47 -28.00
CA VAL A 101 5.35 21.88 -27.67
C VAL A 101 4.82 22.64 -28.88
N LEU A 102 5.51 22.55 -30.02
CA LEU A 102 5.12 23.25 -31.25
C LEU A 102 3.75 22.79 -31.75
N LYS A 103 3.43 21.49 -31.60
CA LYS A 103 2.11 20.93 -31.93
C LYS A 103 1.01 21.55 -31.06
N GLU A 104 1.18 21.58 -29.74
CA GLU A 104 0.18 22.17 -28.83
C GLU A 104 0.01 23.68 -29.05
N VAL A 105 1.10 24.43 -29.23
CA VAL A 105 1.06 25.87 -29.52
C VAL A 105 0.37 26.15 -30.86
N SER A 106 0.71 25.38 -31.91
CA SER A 106 0.08 25.52 -33.23
C SER A 106 -1.42 25.20 -33.16
N LYS A 107 -1.80 24.13 -32.47
CA LYS A 107 -3.19 23.76 -32.22
C LYS A 107 -3.94 24.89 -31.50
N CYS A 108 -3.38 25.41 -30.42
CA CYS A 108 -3.95 26.51 -29.64
C CYS A 108 -4.23 27.76 -30.51
N ILE A 109 -3.25 28.14 -31.35
CA ILE A 109 -3.35 29.29 -32.25
C ILE A 109 -4.40 29.07 -33.35
N LEU A 110 -4.39 27.91 -33.99
CA LEU A 110 -5.31 27.64 -35.10
C LEU A 110 -6.76 27.51 -34.62
N TYR A 111 -6.99 26.96 -33.42
CA TYR A 111 -8.35 26.92 -32.85
C TYR A 111 -8.93 28.30 -32.58
N SER A 112 -8.13 29.32 -32.22
CA SER A 112 -8.68 30.69 -32.16
C SER A 112 -9.19 31.17 -33.51
N GLU A 113 -8.66 30.70 -34.63
CA GLU A 113 -9.07 31.22 -35.93
C GLU A 113 -10.39 30.62 -36.39
N VAL A 114 -10.66 29.35 -36.08
CA VAL A 114 -11.83 28.60 -36.59
C VAL A 114 -12.98 28.46 -35.62
N ASP A 115 -12.72 28.56 -34.32
CA ASP A 115 -13.75 28.47 -33.30
C ASP A 115 -14.13 29.89 -32.86
N ASP A 116 -15.31 30.34 -33.27
CA ASP A 116 -15.81 31.68 -32.95
C ASP A 116 -16.30 31.81 -31.50
N GLU A 117 -16.47 30.69 -30.78
CA GLU A 117 -16.73 30.70 -29.34
C GLU A 117 -15.44 30.95 -28.54
N LEU A 118 -14.27 30.76 -29.16
CA LEU A 118 -12.97 31.03 -28.55
C LEU A 118 -12.50 32.47 -28.84
N PRO A 119 -11.97 33.19 -27.84
CA PRO A 119 -11.37 34.49 -28.10
C PRO A 119 -10.20 34.38 -29.08
N LYS A 120 -10.15 35.32 -30.04
CA LYS A 120 -9.01 35.46 -30.95
C LYS A 120 -7.77 35.82 -30.14
N LEU A 121 -6.64 35.21 -30.49
CA LEU A 121 -5.37 35.52 -29.84
C LEU A 121 -4.76 36.80 -30.40
N SER A 122 -4.21 37.61 -29.49
CA SER A 122 -3.39 38.78 -29.81
C SER A 122 -2.00 38.60 -29.23
N GLY A 123 -1.04 39.40 -29.68
CA GLY A 123 0.35 39.32 -29.23
C GLY A 123 0.56 39.50 -27.73
N GLU A 124 -0.39 40.05 -26.99
CA GLU A 124 -0.21 40.32 -25.56
C GLU A 124 -0.53 39.11 -24.65
N VAL A 125 -0.99 37.99 -25.23
CA VAL A 125 -1.42 36.79 -24.48
C VAL A 125 -0.20 35.99 -24.00
N GLN A 126 -0.25 35.55 -22.73
CA GLN A 126 0.72 34.64 -22.14
C GLN A 126 0.31 33.18 -22.35
N TYR A 127 1.18 32.34 -22.90
CA TYR A 127 1.00 30.90 -23.00
C TYR A 127 1.81 30.18 -21.92
N PHE A 128 1.10 29.51 -21.02
CA PHE A 128 1.67 28.69 -19.96
C PHE A 128 1.60 27.21 -20.37
N LEU A 129 2.73 26.51 -20.28
CA LEU A 129 2.76 25.05 -20.34
C LEU A 129 3.12 24.50 -18.96
N THR A 130 2.20 23.77 -18.36
CA THR A 130 2.35 23.13 -17.04
C THR A 130 2.66 21.64 -17.23
N LEU A 131 3.81 21.19 -16.74
CA LEU A 131 4.29 19.82 -16.89
C LEU A 131 4.41 19.11 -15.53
N ALA A 132 3.81 17.93 -15.43
CA ALA A 132 4.06 17.01 -14.30
C ALA A 132 5.42 16.29 -14.42
N GLY A 133 5.95 16.20 -15.64
CA GLY A 133 7.24 15.59 -15.97
C GLY A 133 8.26 16.62 -16.44
N GLN A 134 9.40 16.14 -16.95
CA GLN A 134 10.50 17.01 -17.37
C GLN A 134 10.38 17.45 -18.84
N PRO A 135 10.72 18.70 -19.19
CA PRO A 135 10.87 19.13 -20.57
C PRO A 135 12.19 18.62 -21.18
N SER A 136 12.24 18.45 -22.50
CA SER A 136 13.51 18.32 -23.22
C SER A 136 14.29 19.63 -23.18
N LYS A 137 15.63 19.58 -23.31
CA LYS A 137 16.48 20.78 -23.34
C LYS A 137 16.02 21.82 -24.37
N ARG A 138 15.68 21.37 -25.59
CA ARG A 138 15.18 22.26 -26.65
C ARG A 138 13.80 22.82 -26.35
N ALA A 139 12.93 22.07 -25.66
CA ALA A 139 11.66 22.62 -25.19
C ALA A 139 11.92 23.74 -24.16
N THR A 140 12.80 23.54 -23.19
CA THR A 140 13.18 24.60 -22.23
C THR A 140 13.75 25.83 -22.93
N GLU A 141 14.63 25.65 -23.93
CA GLU A 141 15.19 26.74 -24.73
C GLU A 141 14.10 27.52 -25.48
N PHE A 142 13.06 26.85 -26.01
CA PHE A 142 11.94 27.51 -26.68
C PHE A 142 11.21 28.48 -25.75
N PHE A 143 10.91 28.10 -24.52
CA PHE A 143 10.22 28.98 -23.57
C PHE A 143 11.08 30.17 -23.12
N GLY A 144 12.42 30.07 -23.18
CA GLY A 144 13.32 31.20 -22.90
C GLY A 144 13.60 32.10 -24.10
N ARG A 145 13.54 31.57 -25.33
CA ARG A 145 13.95 32.25 -26.57
C ARG A 145 13.09 31.82 -27.77
N PRO A 146 11.76 32.02 -27.72
CA PRO A 146 10.83 31.40 -28.68
C PRO A 146 11.15 31.77 -30.13
N ASN A 147 11.49 33.04 -30.39
CA ASN A 147 11.78 33.53 -31.75
C ASN A 147 13.07 32.93 -32.32
N ALA A 148 14.12 32.86 -31.49
CA ALA A 148 15.40 32.30 -31.91
C ALA A 148 15.27 30.80 -32.19
N VAL A 149 14.59 30.06 -31.31
CA VAL A 149 14.38 28.61 -31.48
C VAL A 149 13.50 28.32 -32.68
N THR A 150 12.39 29.04 -32.85
CA THR A 150 11.48 28.88 -33.99
C THR A 150 12.18 29.17 -35.32
N THR A 151 13.01 30.20 -35.38
CA THR A 151 13.82 30.50 -36.58
C THR A 151 14.82 29.38 -36.87
N SER A 152 15.52 28.88 -35.85
CA SER A 152 16.52 27.81 -36.02
C SER A 152 15.93 26.43 -36.32
N CYS A 153 14.64 26.23 -36.00
CA CYS A 153 13.94 24.96 -36.11
C CYS A 153 12.66 25.11 -36.96
N LEU A 154 12.71 25.93 -38.03
CA LEU A 154 11.54 26.23 -38.86
C LEU A 154 10.89 24.95 -39.42
N SER A 155 11.68 23.97 -39.84
CA SER A 155 11.16 22.69 -40.34
C SER A 155 10.31 21.95 -39.31
N ALA A 156 10.69 22.00 -38.03
CA ALA A 156 9.92 21.36 -36.95
C ALA A 156 8.59 22.10 -36.68
N LEU A 157 8.56 23.42 -36.86
CA LEU A 157 7.31 24.18 -36.80
C LEU A 157 6.41 23.84 -37.99
N GLU A 158 6.97 23.78 -39.20
CA GLU A 158 6.24 23.41 -40.42
C GLU A 158 5.63 22.01 -40.30
N GLU A 159 6.39 21.04 -39.81
CA GLU A 159 5.90 19.68 -39.53
C GLU A 159 4.78 19.68 -38.51
N ALA A 160 4.94 20.41 -37.39
CA ALA A 160 3.91 20.50 -36.36
C ALA A 160 2.61 21.12 -36.88
N VAL A 161 2.69 22.17 -37.71
CA VAL A 161 1.51 22.81 -38.32
C VAL A 161 0.83 21.85 -39.29
N LYS A 162 1.57 21.15 -40.15
CA LYS A 162 1.00 20.15 -41.06
C LYS A 162 0.28 19.05 -40.28
N GLU A 163 0.93 18.51 -39.26
CA GLU A 163 0.36 17.46 -38.42
C GLU A 163 -0.95 17.91 -37.77
N VAL A 164 -1.02 19.15 -37.27
CA VAL A 164 -2.26 19.72 -36.70
C VAL A 164 -3.36 19.83 -37.76
N LEU A 165 -3.07 20.37 -38.94
CA LEU A 165 -4.06 20.51 -40.02
C LEU A 165 -4.60 19.15 -40.51
N GLU A 166 -3.74 18.13 -40.54
CA GLU A 166 -4.09 16.77 -40.97
C GLU A 166 -4.86 16.00 -39.90
N THR A 167 -4.55 16.22 -38.61
CA THR A 167 -5.14 15.48 -37.49
C THR A 167 -6.57 15.91 -37.18
N TYR A 168 -6.87 17.21 -37.24
CA TYR A 168 -8.13 17.76 -36.72
C TYR A 168 -9.08 18.20 -37.83
N VAL A 169 -10.30 17.63 -37.83
CA VAL A 169 -11.33 17.85 -38.86
C VAL A 169 -11.72 19.31 -39.01
N GLN A 170 -11.68 20.08 -37.92
CA GLN A 170 -12.02 21.50 -37.86
C GLN A 170 -11.12 22.36 -38.75
N PHE A 171 -9.93 21.89 -39.09
CA PHE A 171 -8.95 22.64 -39.88
C PHE A 171 -8.93 22.29 -41.37
N LYS A 172 -9.82 21.41 -41.85
CA LYS A 172 -9.85 20.95 -43.26
C LYS A 172 -9.91 22.08 -44.29
N ASN A 173 -10.47 23.24 -43.92
CA ASN A 173 -10.63 24.39 -44.80
C ASN A 173 -9.57 25.49 -44.60
N ILE A 174 -8.59 25.28 -43.72
CA ILE A 174 -7.49 26.23 -43.53
C ILE A 174 -6.38 25.90 -44.53
N GLU A 175 -5.96 26.89 -45.32
CA GLU A 175 -4.78 26.76 -46.16
C GLU A 175 -3.49 26.72 -45.32
N TYR A 176 -2.58 25.79 -45.65
CA TYR A 176 -1.31 25.65 -44.95
C TYR A 176 -0.48 26.93 -44.91
N SER A 177 -0.43 27.67 -46.02
CA SER A 177 0.28 28.96 -46.15
C SER A 177 -0.22 30.00 -45.14
N PHE A 178 -1.55 30.06 -44.96
CA PHE A 178 -2.18 30.92 -43.95
C PHE A 178 -1.85 30.42 -42.54
N ALA A 179 -2.01 29.13 -42.28
CA ALA A 179 -1.78 28.52 -40.97
C ALA A 179 -0.35 28.77 -40.45
N ILE A 180 0.68 28.47 -41.26
CA ILE A 180 2.08 28.64 -40.86
C ILE A 180 2.44 30.12 -40.66
N SER A 181 1.94 31.01 -41.51
CA SER A 181 2.15 32.46 -41.38
C SER A 181 1.53 32.99 -40.09
N LYS A 182 0.30 32.56 -39.78
CA LYS A 182 -0.42 32.98 -38.57
C LYS A 182 0.25 32.45 -37.30
N VAL A 183 0.59 31.16 -37.26
CA VAL A 183 1.26 30.54 -36.09
C VAL A 183 2.59 31.23 -35.82
N ARG A 184 3.43 31.41 -36.85
CA ARG A 184 4.71 32.10 -36.70
C ARG A 184 4.54 33.53 -36.20
N GLY A 185 3.64 34.30 -36.81
CA GLY A 185 3.38 35.69 -36.42
C GLY A 185 2.91 35.82 -34.97
N LEU A 186 2.12 34.86 -34.47
CA LEU A 186 1.66 34.88 -33.07
C LEU A 186 2.75 34.42 -32.10
N ILE A 187 3.54 33.39 -32.43
CA ILE A 187 4.70 32.99 -31.61
C ILE A 187 5.67 34.16 -31.42
N GLU A 188 5.88 34.98 -32.45
CA GLU A 188 6.78 36.13 -32.39
C GLU A 188 6.36 37.20 -31.38
N ASN A 189 5.06 37.28 -31.08
CA ASN A 189 4.49 38.33 -30.25
C ASN A 189 4.05 37.83 -28.86
N MET A 190 3.63 36.57 -28.73
CA MET A 190 3.17 35.98 -27.48
C MET A 190 4.30 35.81 -26.46
N LYS A 191 3.93 35.79 -25.17
CA LYS A 191 4.86 35.47 -24.08
C LYS A 191 4.71 34.00 -23.70
N PHE A 192 5.81 33.28 -23.54
CA PHE A 192 5.80 31.86 -23.21
C PHE A 192 6.36 31.64 -21.80
N VAL A 193 5.65 30.86 -20.99
CA VAL A 193 6.07 30.49 -19.63
C VAL A 193 5.98 28.99 -19.46
N LEU A 194 7.05 28.39 -18.96
CA LEU A 194 7.12 26.96 -18.64
C LEU A 194 7.03 26.79 -17.13
N LEU A 195 6.08 25.96 -16.67
CA LEU A 195 5.94 25.57 -15.27
C LEU A 195 6.25 24.07 -15.16
N ARG A 196 7.39 23.75 -14.56
CA ARG A 196 7.83 22.36 -14.30
C ARG A 196 7.32 21.89 -12.95
N SER A 197 7.50 20.60 -12.66
CA SER A 197 7.18 20.02 -11.36
C SER A 197 7.77 20.81 -10.19
N GLU A 198 9.01 21.29 -10.31
CA GLU A 198 9.67 22.05 -9.25
C GLU A 198 9.05 23.44 -9.05
N ASP A 199 8.59 24.05 -10.15
CA ASP A 199 7.94 25.36 -10.11
C ASP A 199 6.53 25.23 -9.49
N ILE A 200 5.82 24.12 -9.76
CA ILE A 200 4.52 23.79 -9.16
C ILE A 200 4.69 23.40 -7.68
N ASP A 201 5.75 22.66 -7.32
CA ASP A 201 6.06 22.29 -5.94
C ASP A 201 6.27 23.54 -5.07
N ALA A 202 7.08 24.48 -5.57
CA ALA A 202 7.32 25.76 -4.91
C ALA A 202 6.01 26.59 -4.80
N TRP A 203 5.15 26.51 -5.81
CA TRP A 203 3.86 27.18 -5.77
C TRP A 203 2.93 26.57 -4.71
N LEU A 204 2.83 25.24 -4.64
CA LEU A 204 2.02 24.51 -3.67
C LEU A 204 2.50 24.65 -2.22
N GLN A 205 3.80 24.88 -2.01
CA GLN A 205 4.32 25.22 -0.69
C GLN A 205 3.76 26.54 -0.17
N ASN A 206 3.51 27.51 -1.04
CA ASN A 206 2.85 28.78 -0.70
C ASN A 206 1.33 28.65 -0.62
N GLU A 207 0.75 27.72 -1.39
CA GLU A 207 -0.69 27.47 -1.47
C GLU A 207 -1.08 26.17 -0.75
N GLN A 208 -0.76 26.07 0.55
CA GLN A 208 -0.95 24.84 1.31
C GLN A 208 -2.40 24.35 1.34
N SER A 209 -3.38 25.25 1.35
CA SER A 209 -4.79 24.89 1.29
C SER A 209 -5.15 24.20 -0.02
N ILE A 210 -4.56 24.61 -1.14
CA ILE A 210 -4.74 23.96 -2.43
C ILE A 210 -4.03 22.62 -2.40
N ALA A 211 -2.77 22.59 -1.98
CA ALA A 211 -1.99 21.38 -1.88
C ALA A 211 -2.70 20.28 -1.05
N SER A 212 -3.35 20.64 0.08
CA SER A 212 -4.10 19.69 0.92
C SER A 212 -5.34 19.06 0.26
N ARG A 213 -5.93 19.72 -0.75
CA ARG A 213 -7.10 19.20 -1.48
C ARG A 213 -6.71 18.11 -2.47
N PHE A 214 -5.52 18.22 -3.05
CA PHE A 214 -5.02 17.31 -4.09
C PHE A 214 -4.04 16.27 -3.54
N PHE A 215 -3.37 16.58 -2.43
CA PHE A 215 -2.37 15.75 -1.80
C PHE A 215 -2.59 15.76 -0.29
N SER A 216 -2.67 14.59 0.32
CA SER A 216 -2.83 14.49 1.77
C SER A 216 -1.58 15.02 2.48
N HIS A 217 -1.72 16.12 3.22
CA HIS A 217 -0.65 16.70 4.03
C HIS A 217 -0.28 15.76 5.17
N ARG A 218 1.00 15.37 5.23
CA ARG A 218 1.61 14.88 6.47
C ARG A 218 1.68 16.07 7.45
N HIS A 219 0.68 16.24 8.31
CA HIS A 219 0.87 17.06 9.51
C HIS A 219 1.59 16.23 10.57
N LEU A 220 2.83 16.62 10.83
CA LEU A 220 3.46 16.42 12.12
C LEU A 220 2.75 17.33 13.15
N VAL A 221 2.42 16.72 14.30
CA VAL A 221 2.27 17.28 15.68
C VAL A 221 0.86 17.26 16.32
N ASP A 222 0.81 16.50 17.43
CA ASP A 222 -0.08 16.40 18.61
C ASP A 222 -1.61 16.29 18.51
N SER A 223 -2.11 15.29 19.25
CA SER A 223 -3.38 14.57 19.10
C SER A 223 -4.38 14.84 20.24
N SER A 224 -5.11 15.96 20.25
CA SER A 224 -6.10 16.20 21.33
C SER A 224 -7.49 16.72 20.94
N THR A 225 -7.77 17.10 19.70
CA THR A 225 -9.11 17.64 19.32
C THR A 225 -9.63 17.11 17.99
N VAL A 226 -9.33 15.83 17.72
CA VAL A 226 -10.02 15.00 16.70
C VAL A 226 -11.44 14.63 17.17
N GLU A 227 -11.80 14.96 18.41
CA GLU A 227 -12.67 14.16 19.28
C GLU A 227 -14.20 14.15 19.07
N ALA A 228 -14.82 14.96 18.22
CA ALA A 228 -16.29 15.00 18.30
C ALA A 228 -17.06 14.05 17.37
N GLN A 229 -17.02 14.21 16.04
CA GLN A 229 -18.13 13.64 15.21
C GLN A 229 -17.75 13.04 13.85
N ASN A 230 -16.58 13.36 13.29
CA ASN A 230 -15.89 12.39 12.42
C ASN A 230 -15.45 11.16 13.21
N VAL A 231 -15.38 11.31 14.54
CA VAL A 231 -15.06 10.29 15.52
C VAL A 231 -15.89 9.04 15.39
N GLU A 232 -17.20 9.05 15.19
CA GLU A 232 -17.95 7.77 15.29
C GLU A 232 -17.79 6.84 14.06
N MET A 233 -17.71 7.42 12.87
CA MET A 233 -17.61 6.66 11.62
C MET A 233 -16.15 6.38 11.25
N VAL A 234 -15.25 7.32 11.56
CA VAL A 234 -13.81 7.07 11.53
C VAL A 234 -13.42 6.09 12.65
N GLN A 235 -13.98 6.11 13.86
CA GLN A 235 -13.76 5.06 14.88
C GLN A 235 -14.16 3.65 14.42
N LYS A 236 -15.19 3.49 13.57
CA LYS A 236 -15.58 2.16 13.08
C LYS A 236 -14.67 1.64 11.96
N LEU A 237 -14.14 2.53 11.11
CA LEU A 237 -13.21 2.17 10.03
C LEU A 237 -11.75 2.15 10.50
N GLU A 238 -11.36 3.03 11.42
CA GLU A 238 -10.11 2.97 12.19
C GLU A 238 -10.11 1.80 13.15
N ALA A 239 -11.20 1.37 13.80
CA ALA A 239 -11.19 0.12 14.58
C ALA A 239 -10.86 -1.12 13.72
N LEU A 240 -11.30 -1.15 12.45
CA LEU A 240 -10.97 -2.19 11.48
C LEU A 240 -9.56 -2.02 10.88
N SER A 241 -9.06 -0.79 10.73
CA SER A 241 -7.73 -0.49 10.20
C SER A 241 -6.62 -0.47 11.27
N LEU A 242 -6.95 -0.26 12.55
CA LEU A 242 -6.05 -0.32 13.72
C LEU A 242 -5.66 -1.76 14.04
N HIS A 243 -6.48 -2.75 13.68
CA HIS A 243 -6.11 -4.16 13.82
C HIS A 243 -5.13 -4.63 12.72
N LEU A 244 -4.83 -3.78 11.73
CA LEU A 244 -3.88 -4.07 10.66
C LEU A 244 -2.77 -3.01 10.53
N ALA A 245 -2.67 -2.08 11.48
CA ALA A 245 -1.68 -0.99 11.48
C ALA A 245 -0.25 -1.44 11.83
N SER A 246 -0.01 -2.74 11.91
CA SER A 246 1.30 -3.29 12.24
C SER A 246 1.71 -4.44 11.32
N VAL A 247 1.10 -4.57 10.13
CA VAL A 247 1.77 -5.36 9.08
C VAL A 247 2.75 -4.43 8.37
N PRO A 248 4.07 -4.57 8.58
CA PRO A 248 5.01 -3.94 7.69
C PRO A 248 4.76 -4.63 6.35
N PHE A 249 4.09 -3.93 5.43
CA PHE A 249 4.28 -4.27 4.03
C PHE A 249 5.79 -4.33 3.84
N VAL A 250 6.27 -5.47 3.33
CA VAL A 250 7.55 -5.64 2.63
C VAL A 250 8.00 -4.25 2.21
N THR A 251 9.03 -3.70 2.87
CA THR A 251 9.28 -2.25 2.90
C THR A 251 9.28 -1.71 1.46
N ASP A 252 8.96 -0.44 1.21
CA ASP A 252 9.03 0.14 -0.14
C ASP A 252 10.39 -0.13 -0.83
N VAL A 253 11.44 -0.34 -0.02
CA VAL A 253 12.76 -0.80 -0.43
C VAL A 253 12.74 -2.26 -0.90
N ASP A 254 12.15 -3.18 -0.13
CA ASP A 254 12.00 -4.59 -0.48
C ASP A 254 11.16 -4.79 -1.75
N LEU A 255 10.07 -4.04 -1.91
CA LEU A 255 9.25 -4.12 -3.12
C LEU A 255 9.99 -3.58 -4.35
N LYS A 256 10.77 -2.51 -4.22
CA LYS A 256 11.64 -2.01 -5.29
C LYS A 256 12.75 -3.00 -5.63
N PHE A 257 13.34 -3.64 -4.62
CA PHE A 257 14.39 -4.65 -4.79
C PHE A 257 13.84 -5.90 -5.50
N ILE A 258 12.74 -6.47 -5.00
CA ILE A 258 12.06 -7.63 -5.59
C ILE A 258 11.61 -7.29 -7.01
N ARG A 259 11.02 -6.11 -7.24
CA ARG A 259 10.59 -5.65 -8.55
C ARG A 259 11.76 -5.53 -9.53
N GLY A 260 12.87 -4.90 -9.12
CA GLY A 260 14.06 -4.77 -9.97
C GLY A 260 14.66 -6.12 -10.39
N ARG A 261 14.62 -7.11 -9.48
CA ARG A 261 15.06 -8.48 -9.77
C ARG A 261 14.11 -9.25 -10.68
N ILE A 262 12.80 -8.98 -10.63
CA ILE A 262 11.82 -9.67 -11.47
C ILE A 262 11.72 -9.04 -12.86
N GLU A 263 11.72 -7.70 -12.96
CA GLU A 263 11.56 -6.97 -14.23
C GLU A 263 12.64 -7.31 -15.25
N SER A 264 13.86 -7.56 -14.79
CA SER A 264 15.02 -7.91 -15.63
C SER A 264 15.03 -9.36 -16.13
N VAL A 265 14.17 -10.23 -15.58
CA VAL A 265 14.16 -11.66 -15.94
C VAL A 265 13.26 -11.90 -17.16
N PRO A 266 13.77 -12.48 -18.26
CA PRO A 266 12.97 -12.80 -19.45
C PRO A 266 11.84 -13.77 -19.13
N GLU A 267 10.73 -13.70 -19.87
CA GLU A 267 9.57 -14.57 -19.65
C GLU A 267 9.92 -16.06 -19.75
N SER A 268 10.83 -16.44 -20.64
CA SER A 268 11.36 -17.81 -20.80
C SER A 268 12.10 -18.35 -19.57
N GLN A 269 12.38 -17.50 -18.57
CA GLN A 269 13.05 -17.85 -17.31
C GLN A 269 12.17 -17.59 -16.07
N ARG A 270 10.84 -17.49 -16.29
CA ARG A 270 9.84 -17.37 -15.23
C ARG A 270 9.01 -18.64 -15.16
N VAL A 271 8.99 -19.29 -14.01
CA VAL A 271 8.24 -20.53 -13.76
C VAL A 271 7.29 -20.31 -12.60
N SER A 272 6.01 -20.60 -12.81
CA SER A 272 4.99 -20.54 -11.76
C SER A 272 4.47 -21.96 -11.50
N LEU A 273 4.50 -22.36 -10.22
CA LEU A 273 4.11 -23.69 -9.75
C LEU A 273 2.84 -23.64 -8.88
N GLY A 274 2.17 -22.50 -8.83
CA GLY A 274 0.97 -22.26 -8.00
C GLY A 274 1.30 -21.95 -6.54
N PHE A 275 2.12 -22.77 -5.88
CA PHE A 275 2.57 -22.53 -4.49
C PHE A 275 3.92 -21.79 -4.42
N ALA A 276 4.62 -21.66 -5.54
CA ALA A 276 5.90 -20.95 -5.65
C ALA A 276 6.07 -20.31 -7.03
N SER A 277 6.74 -19.16 -7.08
CA SER A 277 7.19 -18.51 -8.32
C SER A 277 8.72 -18.47 -8.34
N ILE A 278 9.32 -18.93 -9.43
CA ILE A 278 10.77 -19.06 -9.61
C ILE A 278 11.21 -18.15 -10.77
N PHE A 279 12.27 -17.37 -10.55
CA PHE A 279 12.80 -16.40 -11.51
C PHE A 279 14.28 -16.66 -11.78
N GLY A 280 14.71 -16.52 -13.04
CA GLY A 280 16.12 -16.62 -13.46
C GLY A 280 16.58 -18.02 -13.87
N PHE A 281 15.69 -19.03 -13.81
CA PHE A 281 15.98 -20.39 -14.30
C PHE A 281 15.23 -20.64 -15.61
N PRO A 282 15.89 -21.17 -16.66
CA PRO A 282 15.23 -21.48 -17.93
C PRO A 282 14.05 -22.45 -17.75
N ARG A 283 12.90 -22.15 -18.35
CA ARG A 283 11.71 -23.02 -18.36
C ARG A 283 12.04 -24.44 -18.84
N GLU A 284 12.96 -24.54 -19.80
CA GLU A 284 13.44 -25.80 -20.38
C GLU A 284 14.05 -26.77 -19.35
N MET A 285 14.64 -26.25 -18.26
CA MET A 285 15.17 -27.07 -17.16
C MET A 285 14.07 -27.89 -16.44
N PHE A 286 12.83 -27.42 -16.50
CA PHE A 286 11.67 -28.03 -15.85
C PHE A 286 10.90 -28.98 -16.79
N VAL A 287 11.36 -29.16 -18.03
CA VAL A 287 10.74 -30.04 -19.02
C VAL A 287 11.17 -31.49 -18.74
N GLY A 288 10.19 -32.40 -18.62
CA GLY A 288 10.41 -33.82 -18.30
C GLY A 288 10.13 -34.12 -16.83
N LYS A 289 9.13 -34.99 -16.57
CA LYS A 289 8.60 -35.32 -15.24
C LYS A 289 9.64 -35.65 -14.13
N PRO A 290 10.81 -36.29 -14.38
CA PRO A 290 11.75 -36.62 -13.31
C PRO A 290 12.52 -35.42 -12.73
N ASN A 291 12.70 -34.34 -13.50
CA ASN A 291 13.50 -33.18 -13.08
C ASN A 291 12.67 -32.19 -12.26
N LEU A 292 11.41 -31.97 -12.64
CA LEU A 292 10.50 -31.09 -11.91
C LEU A 292 10.24 -31.59 -10.48
N GLU A 293 9.92 -32.88 -10.33
CA GLU A 293 9.62 -33.47 -9.01
C GLU A 293 10.82 -33.40 -8.06
N LYS A 294 12.04 -33.68 -8.56
CA LYS A 294 13.28 -33.59 -7.78
C LYS A 294 13.60 -32.16 -7.31
N LEU A 295 13.21 -31.14 -8.07
CA LEU A 295 13.43 -29.73 -7.73
C LEU A 295 12.33 -29.15 -6.84
N VAL A 296 11.09 -29.60 -7.02
CA VAL A 296 9.92 -29.13 -6.27
C VAL A 296 9.83 -29.75 -4.89
N THR A 297 10.19 -31.03 -4.76
CA THR A 297 10.06 -31.75 -3.48
C THR A 297 10.79 -31.07 -2.32
N PRO A 298 12.06 -30.63 -2.46
CA PRO A 298 12.75 -29.91 -1.39
C PRO A 298 12.07 -28.62 -0.96
N LEU A 299 11.51 -27.86 -1.92
CA LEU A 299 10.77 -26.62 -1.63
C LEU A 299 9.49 -26.90 -0.85
N MET A 300 8.76 -27.94 -1.25
CA MET A 300 7.56 -28.39 -0.52
C MET A 300 7.90 -28.91 0.87
N THR A 301 8.99 -29.66 1.02
CA THR A 301 9.46 -30.13 2.33
C THR A 301 9.81 -28.97 3.26
N ALA A 302 10.51 -27.94 2.76
CA ALA A 302 10.83 -26.76 3.54
C ALA A 302 9.58 -25.99 3.98
N LEU A 303 8.63 -25.76 3.05
CA LEU A 303 7.37 -25.10 3.34
C LEU A 303 6.55 -25.87 4.38
N ASN A 304 6.43 -27.19 4.21
CA ASN A 304 5.71 -28.04 5.16
C ASN A 304 6.37 -28.05 6.54
N GLY A 305 7.71 -28.05 6.60
CA GLY A 305 8.45 -27.96 7.86
C GLY A 305 8.12 -26.69 8.64
N LEU A 306 8.12 -25.53 7.96
CA LEU A 306 7.75 -24.25 8.56
C LEU A 306 6.29 -24.21 9.00
N ASN A 307 5.38 -24.72 8.16
CA ASN A 307 3.96 -24.78 8.49
C ASN A 307 3.68 -25.67 9.71
N MET A 308 4.34 -26.84 9.81
CA MET A 308 4.21 -27.74 10.96
C MET A 308 4.78 -27.11 12.22
N GLY A 309 5.96 -26.49 12.15
CA GLY A 309 6.54 -25.77 13.28
C GLY A 309 5.65 -24.62 13.78
N TYR A 310 5.02 -23.89 12.85
CA TYR A 310 4.04 -22.86 13.19
C TYR A 310 2.82 -23.45 13.91
N ILE A 311 2.25 -24.55 13.41
CA ILE A 311 1.11 -25.24 14.05
C ILE A 311 1.48 -25.71 15.46
N GLU A 312 2.62 -26.38 15.62
CA GLU A 312 3.09 -26.88 16.92
C GLU A 312 3.29 -25.74 17.91
N TRP A 313 3.91 -24.65 17.46
CA TRP A 313 4.11 -23.46 18.28
C TRP A 313 2.78 -22.83 18.72
N THR A 314 1.79 -22.73 17.82
CA THR A 314 0.45 -22.20 18.16
C THR A 314 -0.25 -23.05 19.23
N GLN A 315 -0.13 -24.38 19.13
CA GLN A 315 -0.72 -25.31 20.10
C GLN A 315 -0.04 -25.22 21.46
N GLU A 316 1.29 -25.07 21.49
CA GLU A 316 2.03 -24.89 22.73
C GLU A 316 1.65 -23.57 23.42
N PHE A 317 1.51 -22.49 22.66
CA PHE A 317 1.06 -21.21 23.19
C PHE A 317 -0.35 -21.32 23.83
N ALA A 318 -1.29 -21.99 23.16
CA ALA A 318 -2.61 -22.27 23.72
C ALA A 318 -2.56 -23.11 25.00
N ARG A 319 -1.65 -24.09 25.07
CA ARG A 319 -1.44 -24.93 26.26
C ARG A 319 -0.93 -24.14 27.46
N GLN A 320 -0.02 -23.20 27.23
CA GLN A 320 0.49 -22.30 28.28
C GLN A 320 -0.65 -21.43 28.84
N ARG A 321 -1.49 -20.86 27.96
CA ARG A 321 -2.67 -20.10 28.42
C ARG A 321 -3.67 -20.95 29.17
N ALA A 322 -3.96 -22.16 28.69
CA ALA A 322 -4.83 -23.08 29.41
C ALA A 322 -4.32 -23.37 30.83
N THR A 323 -3.01 -23.56 30.97
CA THR A 323 -2.34 -23.80 32.26
C THR A 323 -2.48 -22.60 33.18
N ASN A 324 -2.22 -21.39 32.68
CA ASN A 324 -2.37 -20.15 33.45
C ASN A 324 -3.82 -19.93 33.91
N ILE A 325 -4.81 -20.24 33.08
CA ILE A 325 -6.22 -20.14 33.49
C ILE A 325 -6.50 -21.08 34.67
N CYS A 326 -5.90 -22.27 34.66
CA CYS A 326 -6.09 -23.25 35.72
C CYS A 326 -5.46 -22.84 37.06
N THR A 327 -4.56 -21.84 37.08
CA THR A 327 -3.92 -21.37 38.32
C THR A 327 -4.62 -20.18 38.97
N PHE A 328 -5.61 -19.56 38.32
CA PHE A 328 -6.38 -18.48 38.94
C PHE A 328 -7.12 -18.97 40.19
N SER A 329 -7.03 -18.20 41.28
CA SER A 329 -7.62 -18.56 42.57
C SER A 329 -9.13 -18.82 42.48
N GLU A 330 -9.86 -18.00 41.73
CA GLU A 330 -11.30 -18.18 41.50
C GLU A 330 -11.61 -19.49 40.76
N VAL A 331 -10.84 -19.82 39.73
CA VAL A 331 -10.98 -21.08 38.97
C VAL A 331 -10.66 -22.28 39.86
N LEU A 332 -9.58 -22.20 40.64
CA LEU A 332 -9.16 -23.26 41.56
C LEU A 332 -10.19 -23.54 42.66
N THR A 333 -10.91 -22.51 43.12
CA THR A 333 -11.85 -22.62 44.25
C THR A 333 -13.29 -22.88 43.81
N THR A 334 -13.68 -22.38 42.63
CA THR A 334 -15.09 -22.32 42.23
C THR A 334 -15.44 -23.30 41.10
N VAL A 335 -14.48 -23.59 40.22
CA VAL A 335 -14.70 -24.47 39.06
C VAL A 335 -14.33 -25.89 39.43
N HIS A 336 -15.26 -26.82 39.24
CA HIS A 336 -15.00 -28.24 39.46
C HIS A 336 -13.88 -28.76 38.54
N PRO A 337 -12.97 -29.63 39.01
CA PRO A 337 -11.87 -30.17 38.20
C PRO A 337 -12.32 -30.76 36.85
N PHE A 338 -13.47 -31.42 36.82
CA PHE A 338 -14.04 -31.93 35.57
C PHE A 338 -14.33 -30.83 34.55
N ALA A 339 -14.95 -29.74 34.99
CA ALA A 339 -15.30 -28.62 34.11
C ALA A 339 -14.07 -27.89 33.57
N ARG A 340 -12.95 -27.84 34.31
CA ARG A 340 -11.68 -27.22 33.84
C ARG A 340 -11.13 -27.86 32.58
N GLN A 341 -11.50 -29.10 32.28
CA GLN A 341 -11.05 -29.80 31.06
C GLN A 341 -11.58 -29.16 29.78
N MET A 342 -12.56 -28.25 29.84
CA MET A 342 -13.04 -27.52 28.65
C MET A 342 -12.04 -26.50 28.10
N ILE A 343 -11.08 -26.04 28.92
CA ILE A 343 -10.21 -24.91 28.58
C ILE A 343 -9.34 -25.21 27.36
N LEU A 344 -8.53 -26.27 27.42
CA LEU A 344 -7.58 -26.59 26.35
C LEU A 344 -8.28 -26.99 25.03
N PRO A 345 -9.30 -27.87 25.01
CA PRO A 345 -10.02 -28.21 23.77
C PRO A 345 -10.64 -26.99 23.08
N TYR A 346 -11.19 -26.04 23.86
CA TYR A 346 -11.71 -24.79 23.32
C TYR A 346 -10.63 -23.96 22.63
N LEU A 347 -9.50 -23.70 23.30
CA LEU A 347 -8.39 -22.94 22.72
C LEU A 347 -7.74 -23.66 21.52
N SER A 348 -7.70 -25.00 21.54
CA SER A 348 -7.19 -25.80 20.43
C SER A 348 -8.08 -25.75 19.18
N LEU A 349 -9.41 -25.61 19.33
CA LEU A 349 -10.30 -25.38 18.18
C LEU A 349 -10.04 -24.02 17.53
N ILE A 350 -9.80 -22.99 18.35
CA ILE A 350 -9.45 -21.64 17.86
C ILE A 350 -8.13 -21.67 17.10
N THR A 351 -7.07 -22.25 17.68
CA THR A 351 -5.76 -22.32 16.99
C THR A 351 -5.81 -23.18 15.73
N ALA A 352 -6.63 -24.23 15.71
CA ALA A 352 -6.85 -25.03 14.51
C ALA A 352 -7.50 -24.24 13.37
N ASP A 353 -8.50 -23.41 13.68
CA ASP A 353 -9.16 -22.54 12.69
C ASP A 353 -8.23 -21.42 12.22
N LEU A 354 -7.48 -20.80 13.14
CA LEU A 354 -6.46 -19.78 12.81
C LEU A 354 -5.38 -20.37 11.90
N ALA A 355 -4.83 -21.54 12.24
CA ALA A 355 -3.84 -22.21 11.41
C ALA A 355 -4.40 -22.56 10.03
N LEU A 356 -5.65 -23.03 9.95
CA LEU A 356 -6.28 -23.35 8.67
C LEU A 356 -6.45 -22.09 7.80
N ASN A 357 -6.95 -20.99 8.38
CA ASN A 357 -7.18 -19.73 7.66
C ASN A 357 -5.88 -19.03 7.25
N ASN A 358 -4.81 -19.18 8.05
CA ASN A 358 -3.53 -18.53 7.78
C ASN A 358 -2.67 -19.32 6.80
N LEU A 359 -2.69 -20.65 6.86
CA LEU A 359 -1.82 -21.51 6.04
C LEU A 359 -2.47 -21.96 4.74
N SER A 360 -3.79 -21.90 4.63
CA SER A 360 -4.54 -22.27 3.43
C SER A 360 -5.23 -21.07 2.83
N GLY A 361 -5.07 -20.85 1.52
CA GLY A 361 -5.90 -19.88 0.80
C GLY A 361 -7.38 -20.27 0.84
N ASP A 362 -8.28 -19.29 0.75
CA ASP A 362 -9.75 -19.42 0.89
C ASP A 362 -10.38 -20.65 0.20
N VAL A 363 -9.89 -21.00 -0.99
CA VAL A 363 -10.38 -22.14 -1.77
C VAL A 363 -10.02 -23.46 -1.09
N MET A 364 -8.79 -23.58 -0.59
CA MET A 364 -8.28 -24.81 0.01
C MET A 364 -8.84 -25.02 1.43
N THR A 365 -9.03 -23.94 2.17
CA THR A 365 -9.76 -23.93 3.47
C THR A 365 -11.15 -24.53 3.32
N LYS A 366 -11.93 -24.08 2.32
CA LYS A 366 -13.29 -24.60 2.04
C LYS A 366 -13.31 -26.07 1.64
N ILE A 367 -12.27 -26.55 0.95
CA ILE A 367 -12.15 -27.96 0.57
C ILE A 367 -11.79 -28.81 1.79
N ILE A 368 -10.81 -28.40 2.60
CA ILE A 368 -10.41 -29.11 3.83
C ILE A 368 -11.58 -29.17 4.83
N GLN A 369 -12.35 -28.09 4.98
CA GLN A 369 -13.54 -28.07 5.83
C GLN A 369 -14.61 -29.07 5.39
N LYS A 370 -14.81 -29.25 4.08
CA LYS A 370 -15.76 -30.24 3.55
C LYS A 370 -15.32 -31.69 3.74
N ILE A 371 -14.01 -31.94 3.80
CA ILE A 371 -13.43 -33.30 3.84
C ILE A 371 -13.11 -33.76 5.26
N SER A 372 -12.72 -32.85 6.16
CA SER A 372 -12.14 -33.19 7.46
C SER A 372 -13.16 -33.60 8.54
N SER A 373 -14.45 -33.60 8.25
CA SER A 373 -15.53 -33.88 9.23
C SER A 373 -15.51 -32.97 10.47
N ARG A 374 -14.67 -31.93 10.49
CA ARG A 374 -14.59 -30.95 11.57
C ARG A 374 -15.82 -30.05 11.50
N GLY A 375 -16.42 -29.77 12.66
CA GLY A 375 -17.49 -28.78 12.75
C GLY A 375 -16.99 -27.43 12.24
N VAL A 376 -17.73 -26.82 11.32
CA VAL A 376 -17.53 -25.41 10.96
C VAL A 376 -18.31 -24.60 11.99
N TYR A 377 -17.62 -23.98 12.92
CA TYR A 377 -18.23 -23.16 13.97
C TYR A 377 -18.34 -21.72 13.49
N LYS A 378 -19.52 -21.12 13.65
CA LYS A 378 -19.79 -19.74 13.22
C LYS A 378 -19.15 -18.71 14.14
N ASN A 379 -18.97 -19.06 15.42
CA ASN A 379 -18.42 -18.19 16.44
C ASN A 379 -17.88 -19.00 17.64
N ASP A 380 -17.23 -18.31 18.56
CA ASP A 380 -16.64 -18.89 19.77
C ASP A 380 -17.68 -19.49 20.73
N ALA A 381 -18.89 -18.94 20.77
CA ALA A 381 -19.96 -19.51 21.58
C ALA A 381 -20.36 -20.91 21.08
N GLU A 382 -20.44 -21.12 19.76
CA GLU A 382 -20.72 -22.42 19.16
C GLU A 382 -19.56 -23.41 19.38
N ARG A 383 -18.29 -22.93 19.33
CA ARG A 383 -17.12 -23.75 19.69
C ARG A 383 -17.20 -24.21 21.14
N LEU A 384 -17.52 -23.29 22.06
CA LEU A 384 -17.62 -23.59 23.48
C LEU A 384 -18.82 -24.49 23.79
N ASP A 385 -19.95 -24.30 23.13
CA ASP A 385 -21.12 -25.18 23.21
C ASP A 385 -20.76 -26.59 22.77
N PHE A 386 -20.06 -26.73 21.65
CA PHE A 386 -19.56 -28.02 21.17
C PHE A 386 -18.63 -28.68 22.18
N VAL A 387 -17.66 -27.94 22.74
CA VAL A 387 -16.75 -28.48 23.77
C VAL A 387 -17.52 -28.87 25.03
N CYS A 388 -18.47 -28.06 25.49
CA CYS A 388 -19.32 -28.39 26.63
C CYS A 388 -20.15 -29.65 26.36
N GLN A 389 -20.68 -29.81 25.14
CA GLN A 389 -21.40 -31.01 24.73
C GLN A 389 -20.48 -32.23 24.75
N GLN A 390 -19.31 -32.15 24.13
CA GLN A 390 -18.33 -33.25 24.11
C GLN A 390 -17.88 -33.63 25.53
N LEU A 391 -17.62 -32.64 26.39
CA LEU A 391 -17.26 -32.86 27.78
C LEU A 391 -18.42 -33.48 28.59
N THR A 392 -19.66 -33.09 28.29
CA THR A 392 -20.86 -33.69 28.90
C THR A 392 -21.01 -35.14 28.48
N GLU A 393 -20.93 -35.44 27.18
CA GLU A 393 -20.98 -36.80 26.64
C GLU A 393 -19.88 -37.69 27.24
N GLN A 394 -18.67 -37.14 27.35
CA GLN A 394 -17.53 -37.81 28.00
C GLN A 394 -17.79 -38.05 29.50
N GLY A 395 -18.31 -37.06 30.22
CA GLY A 395 -18.63 -37.19 31.64
C GLY A 395 -19.73 -38.22 31.91
N ILE A 396 -20.78 -38.26 31.09
CA ILE A 396 -21.85 -39.27 31.16
C ILE A 396 -21.25 -40.68 30.99
N ARG A 397 -20.34 -40.87 30.04
CA ARG A 397 -19.64 -42.14 29.87
C ARG A 397 -18.85 -42.53 31.12
N TYR A 398 -18.12 -41.59 31.71
CA TYR A 398 -17.35 -41.86 32.92
C TYR A 398 -18.22 -42.17 34.15
N LEU A 399 -19.37 -41.50 34.31
CA LEU A 399 -20.35 -41.84 35.36
C LEU A 399 -20.90 -43.27 35.18
N ASN A 400 -21.02 -43.72 33.94
CA ASN A 400 -21.42 -45.09 33.60
C ASN A 400 -20.26 -46.10 33.60
N ASN A 401 -19.09 -45.74 34.13
CA ASN A 401 -17.85 -46.54 34.14
C ASN A 401 -17.36 -46.96 32.74
N ASP A 402 -17.75 -46.23 31.69
CA ASP A 402 -17.29 -46.46 30.32
C ASP A 402 -16.01 -45.65 30.01
N PHE A 403 -14.87 -46.31 30.19
CA PHE A 403 -13.56 -45.77 29.87
C PHE A 403 -12.99 -46.23 28.53
N SER A 404 -13.81 -46.85 27.66
CA SER A 404 -13.35 -47.48 26.40
C SER A 404 -12.64 -46.52 25.42
N LYS A 405 -12.94 -45.22 25.46
CA LYS A 405 -12.28 -44.21 24.63
C LYS A 405 -11.04 -43.56 25.26
N VAL A 406 -10.59 -44.00 26.43
CA VAL A 406 -9.36 -43.47 27.04
C VAL A 406 -8.15 -44.11 26.34
N VAL A 407 -7.37 -43.29 25.64
CA VAL A 407 -6.20 -43.74 24.87
C VAL A 407 -4.95 -43.83 25.75
N GLY A 408 -4.24 -44.95 25.69
CA GLY A 408 -2.97 -45.19 26.36
C GLY A 408 -2.73 -46.67 26.61
N GLU A 409 -1.52 -47.03 27.03
CA GLU A 409 -1.14 -48.39 27.40
C GLU A 409 -0.32 -48.39 28.70
N GLY A 410 -0.30 -49.52 29.41
CA GLY A 410 0.49 -49.71 30.63
C GLY A 410 0.23 -48.68 31.73
N GLU A 411 1.31 -48.25 32.41
CA GLU A 411 1.26 -47.31 33.54
C GLU A 411 0.61 -45.96 33.19
N LEU A 412 0.75 -45.50 31.95
CA LEU A 412 0.14 -44.24 31.49
C LEU A 412 -1.39 -44.33 31.46
N LEU A 413 -1.94 -45.47 31.03
CA LEU A 413 -3.39 -45.69 31.04
C LEU A 413 -3.92 -45.73 32.47
N GLU A 414 -3.23 -46.44 33.37
CA GLU A 414 -3.61 -46.52 34.78
C GLU A 414 -3.63 -45.13 35.45
N LEU A 415 -2.60 -44.32 35.19
CA LEU A 415 -2.52 -42.94 35.67
C LEU A 415 -3.70 -42.09 35.15
N LYS A 416 -4.00 -42.16 33.85
CA LYS A 416 -5.14 -41.43 33.26
C LYS A 416 -6.47 -41.83 33.90
N LEU A 417 -6.70 -43.12 34.10
CA LEU A 417 -7.92 -43.62 34.74
C LEU A 417 -8.03 -43.15 36.19
N ALA A 418 -6.93 -43.16 36.94
CA ALA A 418 -6.89 -42.65 38.32
C ALA A 418 -7.21 -41.15 38.38
N LEU A 419 -6.67 -40.36 37.46
CA LEU A 419 -6.95 -38.93 37.35
C LEU A 419 -8.41 -38.66 36.96
N ILE A 420 -8.97 -39.40 35.99
CA ILE A 420 -10.37 -39.27 35.58
C ILE A 420 -11.30 -39.55 36.78
N LYS A 421 -11.09 -40.66 37.50
CA LYS A 421 -11.88 -41.02 38.68
C LYS A 421 -11.84 -39.92 39.76
N LYS A 422 -10.68 -39.31 39.99
CA LYS A 422 -10.57 -38.14 40.88
C LYS A 422 -11.28 -36.91 40.33
N SER A 423 -11.24 -36.68 39.03
CA SER A 423 -11.82 -35.50 38.40
C SER A 423 -13.35 -35.45 38.44
N ILE A 424 -14.02 -36.61 38.47
CA ILE A 424 -15.48 -36.74 38.57
C ILE A 424 -15.99 -36.91 40.01
N LEU A 425 -15.09 -36.90 40.99
CA LEU A 425 -15.45 -37.11 42.39
C LEU A 425 -16.37 -35.98 42.87
N GLY A 426 -17.53 -36.34 43.44
CA GLY A 426 -18.54 -35.38 43.88
C GLY A 426 -19.66 -35.12 42.87
N ILE A 427 -19.54 -35.63 41.63
CA ILE A 427 -20.61 -35.61 40.63
C ILE A 427 -21.52 -36.81 40.85
N LYS A 428 -22.81 -36.57 41.15
CA LYS A 428 -23.76 -37.63 41.52
C LYS A 428 -24.45 -38.30 40.33
N ASP A 429 -24.86 -37.49 39.36
CA ASP A 429 -25.66 -37.91 38.23
C ASP A 429 -25.45 -36.98 37.02
N GLU A 430 -26.13 -37.26 35.91
CA GLU A 430 -26.02 -36.46 34.69
C GLU A 430 -26.51 -35.01 34.86
N ASN A 431 -27.49 -34.75 35.72
CA ASN A 431 -28.00 -33.40 35.96
C ASN A 431 -26.98 -32.57 36.76
N ASP A 432 -26.35 -33.19 37.75
CA ASP A 432 -25.26 -32.59 38.51
C ASP A 432 -24.06 -32.28 37.60
N LEU A 433 -23.69 -33.20 36.71
CA LEU A 433 -22.66 -32.98 35.69
C LEU A 433 -22.97 -31.76 34.80
N ARG A 434 -24.19 -31.68 34.27
CA ARG A 434 -24.62 -30.54 33.42
C ARG A 434 -24.57 -29.23 34.19
N THR A 435 -24.96 -29.25 35.47
CA THR A 435 -24.91 -28.08 36.36
C THR A 435 -23.47 -27.63 36.60
N ILE A 436 -22.56 -28.58 36.86
CA ILE A 436 -21.14 -28.34 37.05
C ILE A 436 -20.49 -27.76 35.79
N ILE A 437 -20.80 -28.33 34.62
CA ILE A 437 -20.28 -27.82 33.34
C ILE A 437 -20.84 -26.43 33.06
N LYS A 438 -22.13 -26.19 33.31
CA LYS A 438 -22.75 -24.87 33.14
C LYS A 438 -22.10 -23.83 34.06
N LYS A 439 -21.97 -24.13 35.36
CA LYS A 439 -21.31 -23.23 36.33
C LYS A 439 -19.84 -23.02 35.98
N GLY A 440 -19.14 -24.08 35.58
CA GLY A 440 -17.76 -24.00 35.14
C GLY A 440 -17.60 -23.10 33.92
N ARG A 441 -18.49 -23.24 32.93
CA ARG A 441 -18.56 -22.35 31.76
C ARG A 441 -18.77 -20.90 32.19
N GLU A 442 -19.72 -20.64 33.08
CA GLU A 442 -20.02 -19.27 33.56
C GLU A 442 -18.79 -18.60 34.18
N VAL A 443 -18.01 -19.33 34.99
CA VAL A 443 -16.79 -18.81 35.63
C VAL A 443 -15.61 -18.75 34.66
N LEU A 444 -15.47 -19.73 33.76
CA LEU A 444 -14.33 -19.79 32.83
C LEU A 444 -14.46 -18.84 31.65
N LEU A 445 -15.69 -18.49 31.24
CA LEU A 445 -15.95 -17.72 30.03
C LEU A 445 -15.09 -16.44 29.94
N PRO A 446 -14.98 -15.59 30.98
CA PRO A 446 -14.16 -14.38 30.90
C PRO A 446 -12.68 -14.68 30.65
N HIS A 447 -12.14 -15.74 31.25
CA HIS A 447 -10.75 -16.15 31.05
C HIS A 447 -10.52 -16.75 29.66
N LEU A 448 -11.50 -17.51 29.16
CA LEU A 448 -11.45 -18.11 27.83
C LEU A 448 -11.54 -17.05 26.72
N GLU A 449 -12.35 -16.01 26.90
CA GLU A 449 -12.45 -14.88 25.98
C GLU A 449 -11.14 -14.10 25.88
N VAL A 450 -10.50 -13.81 27.02
CA VAL A 450 -9.17 -13.15 27.04
C VAL A 450 -8.13 -14.01 26.32
N ALA A 451 -8.03 -15.30 26.63
CA ALA A 451 -7.08 -16.18 25.96
C ALA A 451 -7.37 -16.33 24.45
N ALA A 452 -8.65 -16.39 24.06
CA ALA A 452 -9.05 -16.44 22.65
C ALA A 452 -8.65 -15.17 21.87
N ALA A 453 -8.81 -14.00 22.50
CA ALA A 453 -8.39 -12.72 21.93
C ALA A 453 -6.87 -12.67 21.77
N GLU A 454 -6.10 -13.07 22.79
CA GLU A 454 -4.63 -13.12 22.71
C GLU A 454 -4.14 -14.05 21.60
N LEU A 455 -4.76 -15.23 21.43
CA LEU A 455 -4.44 -16.13 20.32
C LEU A 455 -4.71 -15.43 18.98
N SER A 456 -5.89 -14.83 18.82
CA SER A 456 -6.29 -14.18 17.57
C SER A 456 -5.37 -13.00 17.21
N GLU A 457 -4.96 -12.21 18.20
CA GLU A 457 -4.01 -11.10 18.01
C GLU A 457 -2.62 -11.61 17.62
N LYS A 458 -2.11 -12.63 18.34
CA LYS A 458 -0.77 -13.20 18.10
C LYS A 458 -0.66 -13.88 16.74
N PHE A 459 -1.77 -14.40 16.21
CA PHE A 459 -1.85 -15.09 14.91
C PHE A 459 -2.62 -14.30 13.85
N SER A 460 -2.57 -12.97 13.89
CA SER A 460 -3.34 -12.09 12.99
C SER A 460 -2.82 -12.02 11.54
N CYS A 461 -1.57 -12.43 11.31
CA CYS A 461 -0.90 -12.30 10.01
C CYS A 461 -0.86 -13.63 9.24
N GLN A 462 -1.14 -13.58 7.93
CA GLN A 462 -0.87 -14.69 7.03
C GLN A 462 0.64 -14.84 6.81
N PRO A 463 1.24 -16.01 7.10
CA PRO A 463 2.67 -16.24 6.88
C PRO A 463 2.99 -16.21 5.39
N SER A 464 4.13 -15.60 5.05
CA SER A 464 4.65 -15.50 3.69
C SER A 464 6.16 -15.74 3.69
N ILE A 465 6.68 -16.40 2.66
CA ILE A 465 8.10 -16.73 2.54
C ILE A 465 8.63 -16.20 1.21
N PHE A 466 9.73 -15.44 1.27
CA PHE A 466 10.49 -15.00 0.10
C PHE A 466 11.85 -15.68 0.10
N ILE A 467 12.12 -16.50 -0.92
CA ILE A 467 13.43 -17.17 -1.08
C ILE A 467 14.29 -16.29 -1.98
N MET A 468 15.32 -15.68 -1.40
CA MET A 468 16.31 -14.90 -2.14
C MET A 468 17.53 -15.78 -2.44
N GLY A 469 17.96 -15.82 -3.71
CA GLY A 469 19.17 -16.55 -4.11
C GLY A 469 20.44 -15.99 -3.46
N SER A 470 21.58 -16.64 -3.66
CA SER A 470 22.86 -16.30 -2.98
C SER A 470 23.31 -14.85 -3.15
N SER A 471 22.98 -14.20 -4.26
CA SER A 471 23.26 -12.78 -4.50
C SER A 471 22.52 -11.81 -3.57
N GLY A 472 21.57 -12.28 -2.77
CA GLY A 472 21.00 -11.46 -1.68
C GLY A 472 21.99 -11.23 -0.53
N LEU A 473 22.90 -12.18 -0.30
CA LEU A 473 23.95 -12.09 0.72
C LEU A 473 25.07 -11.11 0.34
N ASP A 474 25.19 -10.77 -0.94
CA ASP A 474 26.15 -9.80 -1.44
C ASP A 474 25.67 -8.35 -1.26
N SER A 475 24.47 -8.13 -0.70
CA SER A 475 23.95 -6.79 -0.43
C SER A 475 24.19 -6.38 1.02
N ASP A 476 24.92 -5.28 1.21
CA ASP A 476 25.24 -4.72 2.54
C ASP A 476 23.97 -4.41 3.35
N GLU A 477 22.90 -4.01 2.67
CA GLU A 477 21.58 -3.76 3.29
C GLU A 477 20.96 -5.04 3.87
N MET A 478 21.07 -6.20 3.21
CA MET A 478 20.55 -7.46 3.74
C MET A 478 21.42 -8.00 4.87
N LEU A 479 22.74 -7.85 4.77
CA LEU A 479 23.65 -8.25 5.84
C LEU A 479 23.36 -7.48 7.13
N SER A 480 23.15 -6.16 7.06
CA SER A 480 22.76 -5.36 8.23
C SER A 480 21.47 -5.89 8.87
N ARG A 481 20.44 -6.17 8.07
CA ARG A 481 19.15 -6.66 8.57
C ARG A 481 19.22 -8.06 9.18
N MET A 482 20.06 -8.94 8.63
CA MET A 482 20.32 -10.25 9.22
C MET A 482 20.93 -10.10 10.61
N VAL A 483 21.87 -9.17 10.79
CA VAL A 483 22.49 -8.88 12.10
C VAL A 483 21.47 -8.33 13.09
N ASP A 484 20.61 -7.40 12.66
CA ASP A 484 19.58 -6.82 13.53
C ASP A 484 18.55 -7.88 13.97
N THR A 485 18.16 -8.77 13.06
CA THR A 485 17.25 -9.88 13.37
C THR A 485 17.89 -10.85 14.37
N ALA A 486 19.17 -11.19 14.21
CA ALA A 486 19.88 -12.06 15.14
C ALA A 486 19.91 -11.47 16.56
N ARG A 487 20.20 -10.17 16.69
CA ARG A 487 20.19 -9.48 18.00
C ARG A 487 18.82 -9.51 18.67
N ALA A 488 17.75 -9.24 17.91
CA ALA A 488 16.39 -9.26 18.46
C ALA A 488 16.00 -10.65 18.98
N LEU A 489 16.43 -11.73 18.31
CA LEU A 489 16.18 -13.10 18.75
C LEU A 489 16.95 -13.44 20.03
N ASP A 490 18.18 -12.97 20.17
CA ASP A 490 18.98 -13.15 21.38
C ASP A 490 18.32 -12.43 22.59
N GLU A 491 17.83 -11.19 22.40
CA GLU A 491 17.12 -10.42 23.43
C GLU A 491 15.81 -11.12 23.87
N GLU A 492 15.03 -11.68 22.93
CA GLU A 492 13.83 -12.45 23.27
C GLU A 492 14.18 -13.72 24.08
N GLN A 493 15.30 -14.37 23.78
CA GLN A 493 15.72 -15.56 24.50
C GLN A 493 16.20 -15.24 25.92
N GLU A 494 16.88 -14.10 26.12
CA GLU A 494 17.29 -13.62 27.44
C GLU A 494 16.07 -13.23 28.30
N SER A 495 15.06 -12.57 27.73
CA SER A 495 13.84 -12.19 28.46
C SER A 495 13.08 -13.40 29.04
N LYS A 496 13.04 -14.52 28.30
CA LYS A 496 12.41 -15.77 28.75
C LYS A 496 13.18 -16.48 29.87
N ASN A 497 14.49 -16.22 30.00
CA ASN A 497 15.30 -16.78 31.08
C ASN A 497 15.19 -15.97 32.38
N ILE A 498 14.81 -14.69 32.31
CA ILE A 498 14.65 -13.82 33.48
C ILE A 498 13.28 -14.00 34.15
N ASP A 499 12.23 -14.25 33.37
CA ASP A 499 10.87 -14.54 33.88
C ASP A 499 10.69 -16.02 34.31
N GLY A 500 11.74 -16.84 34.19
CA GLY A 500 11.76 -18.26 34.53
C GLY A 500 12.40 -18.62 35.88
N ASP A 501 12.92 -17.64 36.63
CA ASP A 501 13.52 -17.80 37.97
C ASP A 501 12.56 -17.46 39.12
#